data_AF-Q3LAJ8-F1
#
_entry.id   AF-Q3LAJ8-F1
#
_cell.length_a   1.000
_cell.length_b   1.000
_cell.length_c   1.000
_cell.angle_alpha   90.00
_cell.angle_beta   90.00
_cell.angle_gamma   90.00
#
_symmetry.space_group_name_H-M   'P 1'
#
loop_
_entity.id
_entity.type
_entity.pdbx_description
1 polymer ?
#
loop_
_entity_poly.entity_id
_entity_poly.type
_entity_poly.pdbx_seq_one_letter_code
_entity_poly.pdbx_strand_id
1 'polypeptide(L)'
;MTARVAGVNDDQEELPTQRVAGVEYLSCEYCGEPVSQLGTRTPRKYCKRSHRQRAYEIRAQAVRLKEAQKEATVVALAKVSLQRQASVPPRSGPRLPPPPDPPAVRPVVVPAPPAPAPPPTPRPTMPLPDPAIPRVARKSLFPSFRRRPEQQELFDDQGQPDA
;
A
#
# COMPACT_ATOMS: atom_id res chain seq x y z
N MET A 1 31.48 1.20 27.06
CA MET A 1 30.02 1.47 27.13
C MET A 1 29.47 1.41 25.70
N THR A 2 29.21 0.21 25.21
CA THR A 2 28.72 -0.04 23.84
C THR A 2 27.24 -0.38 23.91
N ALA A 3 26.41 0.49 23.32
CA ALA A 3 24.97 0.29 23.26
C ALA A 3 24.64 -0.86 22.29
N ARG A 4 23.90 -1.85 22.79
CA ARG A 4 23.34 -2.95 21.98
C ARG A 4 22.27 -2.37 21.06
N VAL A 5 22.50 -2.52 19.75
CA VAL A 5 21.47 -2.29 18.73
C VAL A 5 20.46 -3.43 18.87
N ALA A 6 19.23 -3.09 19.23
CA ALA A 6 18.11 -4.02 19.24
C ALA A 6 17.86 -4.47 17.78
N GLY A 7 18.02 -5.77 17.54
CA GLY A 7 17.63 -6.40 16.30
C GLY A 7 16.14 -6.25 16.09
N VAL A 8 15.78 -5.75 14.91
CA VAL A 8 14.41 -5.72 14.41
C VAL A 8 14.07 -7.17 14.09
N ASN A 9 13.39 -7.85 15.00
CA ASN A 9 12.80 -9.14 14.72
C ASN A 9 11.60 -8.91 13.79
N ASP A 10 11.75 -9.37 12.56
CA ASP A 10 10.70 -9.58 11.55
C ASP A 10 9.85 -10.82 11.95
N ASP A 11 9.45 -10.89 13.22
CA ASP A 11 8.47 -11.88 13.67
C ASP A 11 7.10 -11.40 13.21
N GLN A 12 6.44 -12.27 12.46
CA GLN A 12 5.09 -12.09 11.96
C GLN A 12 4.19 -11.45 13.03
N GLU A 13 3.56 -10.34 12.68
CA GLU A 13 2.41 -9.73 13.37
C GLU A 13 1.27 -10.75 13.51
N GLU A 14 1.43 -11.71 14.41
CA GLU A 14 0.34 -12.51 14.96
C GLU A 14 -0.47 -11.53 15.81
N LEU A 15 -1.33 -10.77 15.14
CA LEU A 15 -2.29 -9.87 15.78
C LEU A 15 -2.97 -10.67 16.89
N PRO A 16 -3.02 -10.16 18.14
CA PRO A 16 -3.56 -10.89 19.28
C PRO A 16 -5.03 -11.21 19.00
N THR A 17 -5.29 -12.42 18.51
CA THR A 17 -6.61 -12.93 18.19
C THR A 17 -7.17 -13.53 19.47
N GLN A 18 -7.78 -12.68 20.30
CA GLN A 18 -8.54 -13.19 21.44
C GLN A 18 -9.78 -13.92 20.89
N ARG A 19 -9.74 -15.25 20.93
CA ARG A 19 -10.90 -16.10 20.67
C ARG A 19 -11.73 -16.18 21.95
N VAL A 20 -12.84 -15.44 21.99
CA VAL A 20 -13.83 -15.53 23.08
C VAL A 20 -15.11 -16.13 22.49
N ALA A 21 -15.56 -17.26 23.04
CA ALA A 21 -16.77 -17.96 22.62
C ALA A 21 -16.83 -18.36 21.12
N GLY A 22 -15.69 -18.70 20.50
CA GLY A 22 -15.62 -19.11 19.10
C GLY A 22 -15.70 -17.96 18.08
N VAL A 23 -15.76 -16.70 18.55
CA VAL A 23 -15.69 -15.50 17.71
C VAL A 23 -14.27 -14.94 17.79
N GLU A 24 -13.63 -14.80 16.63
CA GLU A 24 -12.33 -14.13 16.54
C GLU A 24 -12.52 -12.62 16.60
N TYR A 25 -12.05 -11.99 17.67
CA TYR A 25 -11.99 -10.53 17.77
C TYR A 25 -10.65 -10.03 17.26
N LEU A 26 -10.68 -9.24 16.18
CA LEU A 26 -9.53 -8.49 15.72
C LEU A 26 -9.60 -7.08 16.28
N SER A 27 -8.50 -6.56 16.82
CA SER A 27 -8.41 -5.16 17.21
C SER A 27 -8.45 -4.25 15.99
N CYS A 28 -9.21 -3.16 16.05
CA CYS A 28 -9.21 -2.15 15.01
C CYS A 28 -7.83 -1.51 14.89
N GLU A 29 -7.22 -1.53 13.69
CA GLU A 29 -5.88 -0.96 13.46
C GLU A 29 -5.78 0.56 13.79
N TYR A 30 -6.91 1.27 13.88
CA TYR A 30 -6.93 2.71 14.13
C TYR A 30 -7.20 3.08 15.60
N CYS A 31 -8.20 2.47 16.25
CA CYS A 31 -8.58 2.81 17.63
C CYS A 31 -8.25 1.72 18.66
N GLY A 32 -7.82 0.53 18.23
CA GLY A 32 -7.56 -0.62 19.10
C GLY A 32 -8.81 -1.35 19.61
N GLU A 33 -10.02 -0.82 19.38
CA GLU A 33 -11.26 -1.46 19.84
C GLU A 33 -11.47 -2.83 19.18
N PRO A 34 -12.02 -3.82 19.91
CA PRO A 34 -12.30 -5.14 19.36
C PRO A 34 -13.38 -5.07 18.28
N VAL A 35 -13.12 -5.70 17.13
CA VAL A 35 -14.03 -5.79 15.99
C VAL A 35 -14.55 -7.21 15.88
N SER A 36 -15.87 -7.37 15.99
CA SER A 36 -16.54 -8.65 15.77
C SER A 36 -16.47 -9.05 14.29
N GLN A 37 -15.99 -10.26 14.00
CA GLN A 37 -15.88 -10.80 12.64
C GLN A 37 -17.12 -11.57 12.15
N LEU A 38 -18.25 -11.46 12.84
CA LEU A 38 -19.45 -12.27 12.58
C LEU A 38 -19.89 -12.21 11.10
N GLY A 39 -19.82 -13.35 10.40
CA GLY A 39 -20.46 -13.59 9.11
C GLY A 39 -19.71 -13.17 7.84
N THR A 40 -18.52 -12.57 7.94
CA THR A 40 -17.72 -12.23 6.76
C THR A 40 -16.57 -13.20 6.55
N ARG A 41 -16.44 -13.77 5.34
CA ARG A 41 -15.25 -14.59 4.95
C ARG A 41 -13.94 -13.81 4.99
N THR A 42 -13.99 -12.48 5.03
CA THR A 42 -12.83 -11.59 5.07
C THR A 42 -12.78 -10.83 6.39
N PRO A 43 -11.64 -10.85 7.11
CA PRO A 43 -11.51 -10.17 8.39
C PRO A 43 -11.66 -8.66 8.24
N ARG A 44 -12.50 -8.05 9.09
CA ARG A 44 -12.64 -6.59 9.16
C ARG A 44 -11.50 -5.99 9.97
N LYS A 45 -10.66 -5.19 9.32
CA LYS A 45 -9.53 -4.46 9.95
C LYS A 45 -9.96 -3.22 10.77
N TYR A 46 -11.17 -2.70 10.54
CA TYR A 46 -11.64 -1.46 11.13
C TYR A 46 -13.06 -1.60 11.67
N CYS A 47 -13.34 -1.02 12.84
CA CYS A 47 -14.68 -1.00 13.42
C CYS A 47 -15.64 -0.07 12.65
N LYS A 48 -15.13 1.02 12.08
CA LYS A 48 -15.92 2.09 11.42
C LYS A 48 -15.30 2.52 10.09
N ARG A 49 -16.14 3.01 9.16
CA ARG A 49 -15.68 3.58 7.89
C ARG A 49 -14.81 4.83 8.08
N SER A 50 -15.12 5.66 9.07
CA SER A 50 -14.33 6.86 9.42
C SER A 50 -12.91 6.49 9.86
N HIS A 51 -12.76 5.45 10.67
CA HIS A 51 -11.45 4.94 11.11
C HIS A 51 -10.62 4.44 9.94
N ARG A 52 -11.25 3.70 9.02
CA ARG A 52 -10.61 3.27 7.78
C ARG A 52 -10.09 4.45 6.97
N GLN A 53 -10.89 5.51 6.82
CA GLN A 53 -10.48 6.70 6.08
C GLN A 53 -9.30 7.41 6.73
N ARG A 54 -9.37 7.69 8.04
CA ARG A 54 -8.27 8.34 8.78
C ARG A 54 -6.99 7.52 8.77
N ALA A 55 -7.08 6.18 8.88
CA ALA A 55 -5.92 5.31 8.76
C ALA A 55 -5.24 5.40 7.38
N TYR A 56 -6.01 5.58 6.29
CA TYR A 56 -5.42 5.85 4.98
C TYR A 56 -4.79 7.24 4.89
N GLU A 57 -5.41 8.26 5.48
CA GLU A 57 -4.86 9.62 5.50
C GLU A 57 -3.53 9.67 6.25
N ILE A 58 -3.45 9.05 7.43
CA ILE A 58 -2.21 8.94 8.21
C ILE A 58 -1.12 8.21 7.42
N ARG A 59 -1.45 7.06 6.80
CA ARG A 59 -0.49 6.32 5.98
C ARG A 59 -0.02 7.13 4.78
N ALA A 60 -0.92 7.84 4.10
CA ALA A 60 -0.57 8.70 2.98
C ALA A 60 0.34 9.85 3.42
N GLN A 61 0.07 10.47 4.57
CA GLN A 61 0.94 11.50 5.16
C GLN A 61 2.31 10.94 5.53
N ALA A 62 2.37 9.75 6.14
CA ALA A 62 3.62 9.11 6.50
C ALA A 62 4.51 8.81 5.28
N VAL A 63 3.91 8.36 4.17
CA VAL A 63 4.63 8.15 2.90
C VAL A 63 5.24 9.46 2.40
N ARG A 64 4.44 10.54 2.35
CA ARG A 64 4.92 11.86 1.92
C ARG A 64 6.06 12.39 2.79
N LEU A 65 5.94 12.26 4.11
CA LEU A 65 7.00 12.67 5.03
C LEU A 65 8.26 11.84 4.84
N LYS A 66 8.14 10.53 4.61
CA LYS A 66 9.28 9.64 4.35
C LYS A 66 9.99 9.98 3.05
N GLU A 67 9.25 10.36 2.00
CA GLU A 67 9.81 10.85 0.74
C GLU A 67 10.56 12.18 0.94
N ALA A 68 9.93 13.15 1.61
CA ALA A 68 10.58 14.42 1.93
C ALA A 68 11.84 14.25 2.79
N GLN A 69 11.84 13.31 3.74
CA GLN A 69 13.01 12.97 4.54
C GLN A 69 14.14 12.40 3.67
N LYS A 70 13.84 11.49 2.74
CA LYS A 70 14.84 10.95 1.81
C LYS A 70 15.49 12.07 0.99
N GLU A 71 14.68 12.94 0.41
CA GLU A 71 15.18 14.10 -0.35
C GLU A 71 16.08 15.00 0.50
N ALA A 72 15.64 15.33 1.72
CA ALA A 72 16.42 16.12 2.65
C ALA A 72 17.76 15.46 3.01
N THR A 73 17.78 14.14 3.22
CA THR A 73 19.03 13.41 3.50
C THR A 73 19.99 13.41 2.31
N VAL A 74 19.49 13.27 1.07
CA VAL A 74 20.33 13.33 -0.14
C VAL A 74 20.94 14.71 -0.30
N VAL A 75 20.15 15.77 -0.12
CA VAL A 75 20.64 17.16 -0.20
C VAL A 75 21.66 17.45 0.90
N ALA A 76 21.42 17.00 2.13
CA ALA A 76 22.37 17.16 3.23
C ALA A 76 23.70 16.45 2.94
N LEU A 77 23.65 15.21 2.47
CA LEU A 77 24.86 14.45 2.10
C LEU A 77 25.62 15.10 0.94
N ALA A 78 24.91 15.62 -0.07
CA ALA A 78 25.53 16.37 -1.17
C ALA A 78 26.22 17.65 -0.68
N LYS A 79 25.62 18.38 0.27
CA LYS A 79 26.26 19.56 0.86
C LYS A 79 27.53 19.21 1.64
N VAL A 80 27.47 18.14 2.44
CA VAL A 80 28.63 17.66 3.21
C VAL A 80 29.75 17.19 2.28
N SER A 81 29.43 16.52 1.17
CA SER A 81 30.45 16.08 0.21
C SER A 81 31.12 17.26 -0.50
N LEU A 82 30.36 18.28 -0.90
CA LEU A 82 30.91 19.51 -1.46
C LEU A 82 31.80 20.27 -0.46
N GLN A 83 31.37 20.36 0.80
CA GLN A 83 32.16 21.00 1.86
C GLN A 83 33.47 20.24 2.13
N ARG A 84 33.45 18.91 2.08
CA ARG A 84 34.68 18.10 2.16
C ARG A 84 35.61 18.38 0.99
N GLN A 85 35.11 18.45 -0.24
CA GLN A 85 35.95 18.76 -1.41
C GLN A 85 36.61 20.14 -1.31
N ALA A 86 35.88 21.14 -0.79
CA ALA A 86 36.42 22.49 -0.59
C ALA A 86 37.48 22.58 0.52
N SER A 87 37.47 21.65 1.48
CA SER A 87 38.39 21.66 2.63
C SER A 87 39.62 20.76 2.46
N VAL A 88 39.74 20.04 1.33
CA VAL A 88 41.00 19.36 0.99
C VAL A 88 41.98 20.40 0.46
N PRO A 89 43.03 20.79 1.22
CA PRO A 89 44.07 21.67 0.68
C PRO A 89 44.71 20.97 -0.53
N PRO A 90 45.10 21.73 -1.58
CA PRO A 90 45.79 21.15 -2.72
C PRO A 90 47.01 20.39 -2.20
N ARG A 91 46.97 19.06 -2.34
CA ARG A 91 48.01 18.17 -1.83
C ARG A 91 49.24 18.38 -2.69
N SER A 92 50.12 19.30 -2.27
CA SER A 92 51.48 19.50 -2.79
C SER A 92 52.38 18.36 -2.29
N GLY A 93 52.01 17.13 -2.64
CA GLY A 93 52.83 15.94 -2.44
C GLY A 93 53.67 15.66 -3.69
N PRO A 94 54.86 15.06 -3.55
CA PRO A 94 55.66 14.64 -4.68
C PRO A 94 54.83 13.71 -5.58
N ARG A 95 54.83 14.04 -6.87
CA ARG A 95 54.13 13.31 -7.93
C ARG A 95 54.63 11.86 -7.92
N LEU A 96 53.84 10.96 -7.32
CA LEU A 96 54.06 9.52 -7.44
C LEU A 96 54.08 9.18 -8.93
N PRO A 97 55.01 8.32 -9.38
CA PRO A 97 55.05 7.87 -10.76
C PRO A 97 53.69 7.27 -11.14
N PRO A 98 53.25 7.43 -12.39
CA PRO A 98 51.99 6.86 -12.84
C PRO A 98 51.99 5.36 -12.52
N PRO A 99 50.89 4.82 -11.96
CA PRO A 99 50.77 3.38 -11.77
C PRO A 99 50.95 2.68 -13.13
N PRO A 100 51.60 1.50 -13.17
CA PRO A 100 51.75 0.75 -14.40
C PRO A 100 50.38 0.43 -15.00
N ASP A 101 50.30 0.46 -16.33
CA ASP A 101 49.07 0.23 -17.07
C ASP A 101 48.39 -1.06 -16.59
N PRO A 102 47.11 -1.01 -16.16
CA PRO A 102 46.40 -2.22 -15.79
C PRO A 102 46.31 -3.13 -17.04
N PRO A 103 46.50 -4.44 -16.88
CA PRO A 103 46.36 -5.37 -18.00
C PRO A 103 44.99 -5.22 -18.63
N ALA A 104 44.92 -5.25 -19.96
CA ALA A 104 43.71 -5.08 -20.75
C ALA A 104 42.59 -6.02 -20.24
N VAL A 105 41.70 -5.49 -19.41
CA VAL A 105 40.53 -6.22 -18.93
C VAL A 105 39.58 -6.33 -20.09
N ARG A 106 39.34 -7.57 -20.54
CA ARG A 106 38.39 -7.87 -21.60
C ARG A 106 37.01 -7.34 -21.19
N PRO A 107 36.27 -6.67 -22.09
CA PRO A 107 34.94 -6.17 -21.77
C PRO A 107 34.06 -7.37 -21.38
N VAL A 108 33.59 -7.36 -20.12
CA VAL A 108 32.56 -8.27 -19.66
C VAL A 108 31.27 -7.87 -20.38
N VAL A 109 30.83 -8.71 -21.31
CA VAL A 109 29.54 -8.55 -21.97
C VAL A 109 28.47 -8.81 -20.93
N VAL A 110 27.88 -7.75 -20.39
CA VAL A 110 26.72 -7.84 -19.50
C VAL A 110 25.52 -8.19 -20.38
N PRO A 111 24.81 -9.31 -20.14
CA PRO A 111 23.61 -9.64 -20.91
C PRO A 111 22.56 -8.54 -20.71
N ALA A 112 21.96 -8.10 -21.81
CA ALA A 112 20.94 -7.06 -21.79
C ALA A 112 19.74 -7.51 -20.93
N PRO A 113 19.21 -6.64 -20.07
CA PRO A 113 18.03 -6.97 -19.28
C PRO A 113 16.84 -7.27 -20.19
N PRO A 114 15.94 -8.19 -19.79
CA PRO A 114 14.73 -8.48 -20.56
C PRO A 114 13.88 -7.22 -20.72
N ALA A 115 13.32 -7.05 -21.92
CA ALA A 115 12.45 -5.92 -22.22
C ALA A 115 11.25 -5.87 -21.26
N PRO A 116 10.84 -4.68 -20.79
CA PRO A 116 9.66 -4.54 -19.95
C PRO A 116 8.41 -5.06 -20.67
N ALA A 117 7.53 -5.72 -19.92
CA ALA A 117 6.26 -6.18 -20.46
C ALA A 117 5.47 -4.99 -21.05
N PRO A 118 4.74 -5.19 -22.17
CA PRO A 118 3.92 -4.14 -22.76
C PRO A 118 2.86 -3.67 -21.76
N PRO A 119 2.49 -2.37 -21.78
CA PRO A 119 1.46 -1.85 -20.90
C PRO A 119 0.12 -2.56 -21.14
N PRO A 120 -0.70 -2.75 -20.10
CA PRO A 120 -2.03 -3.33 -20.25
C PRO A 120 -2.89 -2.49 -21.19
N THR A 121 -3.74 -3.14 -21.97
CA THR A 121 -4.70 -2.48 -22.85
C THR A 121 -5.61 -1.55 -22.03
N PRO A 122 -5.84 -0.30 -22.50
CA PRO A 122 -6.71 0.63 -21.79
C PRO A 122 -8.11 0.02 -21.68
N ARG A 123 -8.64 0.00 -20.45
CA ARG A 123 -10.02 -0.43 -20.22
C ARG A 123 -10.96 0.54 -20.93
N PRO A 124 -12.06 0.06 -21.53
CA PRO A 124 -13.08 0.94 -22.09
C PRO A 124 -13.60 1.88 -20.99
N THR A 125 -13.36 3.18 -21.16
CA THR A 125 -13.87 4.20 -20.26
C THR A 125 -15.36 4.36 -20.52
N MET A 126 -16.19 3.85 -19.61
CA MET A 126 -17.62 4.16 -19.61
C MET A 126 -17.80 5.69 -19.54
N PRO A 127 -18.62 6.31 -20.41
CA PRO A 127 -18.84 7.74 -20.39
C PRO A 127 -19.41 8.15 -19.02
N LEU A 128 -18.75 9.12 -18.40
CA LEU A 128 -19.17 9.67 -17.12
C LEU A 128 -20.55 10.33 -17.33
N PRO A 129 -21.57 10.00 -16.52
CA PRO A 129 -22.90 10.57 -16.71
C PRO A 129 -22.87 12.09 -16.54
N ASP A 130 -23.48 12.78 -17.51
CA ASP A 130 -23.54 14.24 -17.59
C ASP A 130 -24.14 14.85 -16.30
N PRO A 131 -23.41 15.77 -15.61
CA PRO A 131 -23.91 16.43 -14.40
C PRO A 131 -25.13 17.32 -14.65
N ALA A 132 -25.44 17.66 -15.91
CA ALA A 132 -26.59 18.47 -16.27
C ALA A 132 -27.94 17.75 -16.08
N ILE A 133 -27.95 16.43 -15.86
CA ILE A 133 -29.21 15.69 -15.67
C ILE A 133 -29.69 15.87 -14.21
N PRO A 134 -30.79 16.62 -13.97
CA PRO A 134 -31.33 16.78 -12.63
C PRO A 134 -31.68 15.40 -12.04
N ARG A 135 -31.21 15.13 -10.82
CA ARG A 135 -31.39 13.84 -10.11
C ARG A 135 -32.85 13.38 -10.01
N VAL A 136 -33.80 14.28 -10.21
CA VAL A 136 -35.24 14.00 -10.16
C VAL A 136 -35.71 13.16 -11.35
N ALA A 137 -35.07 13.26 -12.52
CA ALA A 137 -35.41 12.48 -13.72
C ALA A 137 -34.79 11.07 -13.75
N ARG A 138 -33.87 10.75 -12.83
CA ARG A 138 -33.21 9.42 -12.79
C ARG A 138 -34.05 8.31 -12.18
N LYS A 139 -35.22 8.63 -11.60
CA LYS A 139 -36.10 7.64 -10.96
C LYS A 139 -37.07 6.96 -11.93
N SER A 140 -37.15 7.41 -13.18
CA SER A 140 -38.08 6.86 -14.18
C SER A 140 -37.40 6.07 -15.31
N LEU A 141 -36.06 6.05 -15.38
CA LEU A 141 -35.33 5.37 -16.45
C LEU A 141 -34.93 3.92 -16.13
N PHE A 142 -35.02 3.51 -14.87
CA PHE A 142 -35.04 2.10 -14.56
C PHE A 142 -36.51 1.69 -14.53
N PRO A 143 -37.01 0.90 -15.51
CA PRO A 143 -38.32 0.30 -15.35
C PRO A 143 -38.30 -0.41 -14.01
N SER A 144 -39.21 -0.02 -13.12
CA SER A 144 -39.48 -0.76 -11.91
C SER A 144 -39.60 -2.20 -12.33
N PHE A 145 -38.61 -3.03 -12.00
CA PHE A 145 -38.73 -4.47 -12.13
C PHE A 145 -39.88 -4.84 -11.20
N ARG A 146 -41.11 -4.80 -11.72
CA ARG A 146 -42.25 -5.41 -11.07
C ARG A 146 -41.81 -6.85 -10.86
N ARG A 147 -41.58 -7.21 -9.60
CA ARG A 147 -41.35 -8.60 -9.23
C ARG A 147 -42.50 -9.38 -9.86
N ARG A 148 -42.15 -10.32 -10.73
CA ARG A 148 -43.10 -11.21 -11.36
C ARG A 148 -43.75 -12.01 -10.22
N PRO A 149 -45.08 -11.94 -10.03
CA PRO A 149 -45.74 -12.58 -8.88
C PRO A 149 -45.51 -14.10 -8.84
N GLU A 150 -45.18 -14.71 -9.97
CA GLU A 150 -44.93 -16.15 -10.11
C GLU A 150 -43.67 -16.66 -9.37
N GLN A 151 -42.74 -15.79 -8.95
CA GLN A 151 -41.56 -16.23 -8.16
C GLN A 151 -41.76 -16.18 -6.65
N GLN A 152 -42.89 -15.64 -6.16
CA GLN A 152 -43.10 -15.52 -4.73
C GLN A 152 -43.61 -16.84 -4.11
N GLU A 153 -44.34 -17.67 -4.86
CA GLU A 153 -44.87 -18.94 -4.32
C GLU A 153 -43.84 -20.06 -4.20
N LEU A 154 -42.64 -19.91 -4.77
CA LEU A 154 -41.63 -20.98 -4.76
C LEU A 154 -40.83 -21.05 -3.44
N PHE A 155 -40.98 -20.07 -2.53
CA PHE A 155 -40.20 -19.99 -1.29
C PHE A 155 -40.99 -20.27 -0.02
N ASP A 156 -42.32 -20.42 -0.09
CA ASP A 156 -43.15 -20.72 1.08
C ASP A 156 -43.29 -22.24 1.36
N ASP A 157 -42.76 -23.12 0.50
CA ASP A 157 -42.94 -24.58 0.61
C ASP A 157 -41.77 -25.32 1.29
N GLN A 158 -40.80 -24.62 1.89
CA GLN A 158 -39.77 -25.28 2.70
C GLN A 158 -40.19 -25.32 4.16
N GLY A 159 -40.97 -26.36 4.45
CA GLY A 159 -41.49 -26.73 5.76
C GLY A 159 -40.50 -26.54 6.90
N GLN A 160 -41.01 -25.88 7.94
CA GLN A 160 -40.45 -25.82 9.29
C GLN A 160 -40.30 -27.26 9.81
N PRO A 161 -39.08 -27.76 10.09
CA PRO A 161 -38.96 -29.04 10.78
C PRO A 161 -39.44 -28.86 12.23
N ASP A 162 -40.47 -29.61 12.59
CA ASP A 162 -40.92 -29.77 13.98
C ASP A 162 -39.78 -30.35 14.85
N ALA A 163 -39.83 -29.94 16.11
CA ALA A 163 -38.80 -30.03 17.15
C ALA A 163 -38.31 -31.45 17.51
#